data_AF-A0AA40T273-F1
#
_entry.id   AF-A0AA40T273-F1
#
_cell.length_a   1.000
_cell.length_b   1.000
_cell.length_c   1.000
_cell.angle_alpha   90.00
_cell.angle_beta   90.00
_cell.angle_gamma   90.00
#
_symmetry.space_group_name_H-M   'P 1'
#
loop_
_entity.id
_entity.type
_entity.pdbx_description
1 polymer ?
#
loop_
_entity_poly.entity_id
_entity_poly.type
_entity_poly.pdbx_seq_one_letter_code
_entity_poly.pdbx_strand_id
1 'polypeptide(L)'
;MHFQADSNRQIRLGLLVPAGNTTFEPDFHAAFSSQVNIHSHRVIAQRSHASESYESIDDINEEAVKEVEKLARARVNFGAYGFTTATFYRGRVFAEQLQQRLTQALVVCQGNFAW
;
A
#
# COMPACT_ATOMS: atom_id res chain seq x y z
N MET A 1 5.59 7.10 -24.66
CA MET A 1 4.19 6.85 -24.30
C MET A 1 3.67 8.08 -23.59
N HIS A 2 2.77 8.84 -24.22
CA HIS A 2 2.15 10.00 -23.58
C HIS A 2 0.92 9.53 -22.81
N PHE A 3 0.96 9.63 -21.48
CA PHE A 3 -0.27 9.59 -20.69
C PHE A 3 -1.01 10.91 -20.95
N GLN A 4 -2.06 10.86 -21.78
CA GLN A 4 -3.05 11.94 -21.80
C GLN A 4 -3.82 11.83 -20.49
N ALA A 5 -3.35 12.54 -19.47
CA ALA A 5 -4.10 12.70 -18.25
C ALA A 5 -5.35 13.50 -18.59
N ASP A 6 -6.50 12.90 -18.34
CA ASP A 6 -7.76 13.61 -18.26
C ASP A 6 -7.57 14.70 -17.20
N SER A 7 -7.41 15.96 -17.63
CA SER A 7 -6.89 17.08 -16.83
C SER A 7 -7.81 17.49 -15.66
N ASN A 8 -8.88 16.73 -15.45
CA ASN A 8 -9.87 16.92 -14.40
C ASN A 8 -9.97 15.75 -13.41
N ARG A 9 -9.22 14.64 -13.60
CA ARG A 9 -9.24 13.50 -12.67
C ARG A 9 -8.14 13.63 -11.63
N GLN A 10 -8.50 14.05 -10.42
CA GLN A 10 -7.58 14.11 -9.29
C GLN A 10 -7.08 12.71 -8.93
N ILE A 11 -5.76 12.48 -9.07
CA ILE A 11 -5.11 11.21 -8.77
C ILE A 11 -5.20 10.95 -7.27
N ARG A 12 -5.54 9.71 -6.89
CA ARG A 12 -5.63 9.24 -5.50
C ARG A 12 -4.53 8.22 -5.24
N LEU A 13 -3.68 8.50 -4.27
CA LEU A 13 -2.58 7.63 -3.85
C LEU A 13 -2.91 6.98 -2.50
N GLY A 14 -2.81 5.66 -2.44
CA GLY A 14 -2.97 4.88 -1.22
C GLY A 14 -1.61 4.56 -0.59
N LEU A 15 -1.46 4.78 0.72
CA LEU A 15 -0.25 4.45 1.47
C LEU A 15 -0.58 3.40 2.53
N LEU A 16 0.11 2.26 2.49
CA LEU A 16 0.17 1.32 3.60
C LEU A 16 1.39 1.64 4.46
N VAL A 17 1.18 1.90 5.74
CA VAL A 17 2.20 2.48 6.61
C VAL A 17 2.35 1.63 7.87
N PRO A 18 3.56 1.18 8.24
CA PRO A 18 3.78 0.52 9.52
C PRO A 18 3.30 1.38 10.69
N ALA A 19 2.70 0.77 11.71
CA ALA A 19 2.14 1.48 12.87
C ALA A 19 3.11 2.49 13.51
N GLY A 20 4.41 2.16 13.58
CA GLY A 20 5.44 3.03 14.16
C GLY A 20 6.10 4.02 13.20
N ASN A 21 5.79 3.99 11.89
CA ASN A 21 6.45 4.87 10.92
C ASN A 21 5.84 6.29 10.98
N THR A 22 6.66 7.30 11.26
CA THR A 22 6.19 8.71 11.36
C THR A 22 6.67 9.58 10.21
N THR A 23 7.37 9.01 9.23
CA THR A 23 8.07 9.76 8.18
C THR A 23 7.40 9.58 6.82
N PHE A 24 6.82 8.41 6.56
CA PHE A 24 6.30 8.06 5.25
C PHE A 24 5.15 8.98 4.81
N GLU A 25 4.14 9.23 5.66
CA GLU A 25 3.06 10.15 5.27
C GLU A 25 3.52 11.61 5.13
N PRO A 26 4.27 12.21 6.08
CA PRO A 26 4.76 13.58 5.93
C PRO A 26 5.59 13.79 4.66
N ASP A 27 6.47 12.85 4.31
CA ASP A 27 7.30 12.95 3.11
C ASP A 27 6.44 12.92 1.83
N PHE A 28 5.46 12.03 1.76
CA PHE A 28 4.52 11.98 0.64
C PHE A 28 3.65 13.23 0.56
N HIS A 29 3.19 13.77 1.69
CA HIS A 29 2.43 15.02 1.71
C HIS A 29 3.28 16.20 1.25
N ALA A 30 4.53 16.30 1.70
CA ALA A 30 5.45 17.36 1.29
C ALA A 30 5.77 17.29 -0.21
N ALA A 31 5.95 16.08 -0.74
CA ALA A 31 6.32 15.89 -2.14
C ALA A 31 5.14 16.00 -3.12
N PHE A 32 3.94 15.54 -2.76
CA PHE A 32 2.88 15.25 -3.74
C PHE A 32 1.50 15.86 -3.44
N SER A 33 1.26 16.48 -2.28
CA SER A 33 -0.09 16.92 -1.89
C SER A 33 -0.72 17.99 -2.82
N SER A 34 0.08 18.72 -3.59
CA SER A 34 -0.41 19.66 -4.61
C SER A 34 -0.89 18.97 -5.89
N GLN A 35 -0.58 17.69 -6.09
CA GLN A 35 -0.83 16.94 -7.32
C GLN A 35 -1.80 15.77 -7.10
N VAL A 36 -1.82 15.18 -5.90
CA VAL A 36 -2.60 13.97 -5.59
C VAL A 36 -3.31 14.07 -4.24
N ASN A 37 -4.43 13.37 -4.11
CA ASN A 37 -5.05 13.08 -2.81
C ASN A 37 -4.38 11.86 -2.19
N ILE A 38 -3.95 11.98 -0.93
CA ILE A 38 -3.27 10.91 -0.21
C ILE A 38 -4.26 10.27 0.77
N HIS A 39 -4.38 8.95 0.71
CA HIS A 39 -5.15 8.12 1.63
C HIS A 39 -4.17 7.16 2.31
N SER A 40 -4.01 7.22 3.63
CA SER A 40 -3.12 6.32 4.36
C SER A 40 -3.90 5.36 5.25
N HIS A 41 -3.37 4.14 5.38
CA HIS A 41 -3.83 3.13 6.33
C HIS A 41 -2.64 2.53 7.06
N ARG A 42 -2.81 2.34 8.37
CA ARG A 42 -1.79 1.78 9.25
C ARG A 42 -1.86 0.26 9.21
N VAL A 43 -0.69 -0.38 9.13
CA VAL A 43 -0.51 -1.82 9.22
C VAL A 43 0.18 -2.15 10.54
N ILE A 44 -0.38 -3.10 11.27
CA ILE A 44 0.14 -3.59 12.55
C ILE A 44 0.15 -5.12 12.52
N ALA A 45 1.12 -5.74 13.18
CA ALA A 45 1.11 -7.19 13.34
C ALA A 45 -0.13 -7.62 14.13
N GLN A 46 -0.74 -8.75 13.79
CA GLN A 46 -1.88 -9.27 14.55
C GLN A 46 -1.46 -9.74 15.93
N ARG A 47 -0.24 -10.27 16.03
CA ARG A 47 0.35 -10.76 17.27
C ARG A 47 1.36 -9.75 17.81
N SER A 48 1.54 -9.77 19.12
CA SER A 48 2.66 -9.06 19.74
C SER A 48 3.94 -9.83 19.47
N HIS A 49 4.92 -9.14 18.88
CA HIS A 49 6.26 -9.67 18.65
C HIS A 49 7.26 -8.81 19.42
N ALA A 50 8.25 -9.45 20.05
CA ALA A 50 9.25 -8.73 20.85
C ALA A 50 10.25 -7.93 19.99
N SER A 51 10.42 -8.34 18.73
CA SER A 51 11.35 -7.75 17.77
C SER A 51 10.88 -8.05 16.35
N GLU A 52 11.50 -7.40 15.36
CA GLU A 52 11.33 -7.79 13.96
C GLU A 52 11.97 -9.17 13.72
N SER A 53 11.16 -10.14 13.30
CA SER A 53 11.55 -11.49 12.92
C SER A 53 10.87 -11.88 11.60
N TYR A 54 11.21 -13.05 11.06
CA TYR A 54 10.54 -13.56 9.87
C TYR A 54 9.03 -13.71 10.10
N GLU A 55 8.64 -14.21 11.28
CA GLU A 55 7.25 -14.43 11.67
C GLU A 55 6.51 -13.11 11.89
N SER A 56 7.16 -12.10 12.47
CA SER A 56 6.53 -10.79 12.66
C SER A 56 6.29 -10.09 11.32
N ILE A 57 7.21 -10.25 10.37
CA ILE A 57 7.09 -9.65 9.03
C ILE A 57 6.06 -10.41 8.19
N ASP A 58 5.96 -11.74 8.32
CA ASP A 58 4.87 -12.52 7.72
C ASP A 58 3.50 -12.01 8.21
N ASP A 59 3.36 -11.86 9.54
CA ASP A 59 2.14 -11.37 10.19
C ASP A 59 1.74 -9.97 9.70
N ILE A 60 2.70 -9.04 9.65
CA ILE A 60 2.47 -7.68 9.13
C ILE A 60 2.10 -7.71 7.64
N ASN A 61 2.70 -8.58 6.82
CA ASN A 61 2.37 -8.68 5.40
C ASN A 61 1.00 -9.31 5.16
N GLU A 62 0.52 -10.19 6.03
CA GLU A 62 -0.87 -10.64 6.00
C GLU A 62 -1.84 -9.51 6.32
N GLU A 63 -1.51 -8.67 7.31
CA GLU A 63 -2.34 -7.51 7.65
C GLU A 63 -2.29 -6.45 6.55
N ALA A 64 -1.15 -6.24 5.88
CA ALA A 64 -1.03 -5.33 4.75
C ALA A 64 -2.01 -5.66 3.62
N VAL A 65 -2.21 -6.95 3.33
CA VAL A 65 -3.19 -7.42 2.33
C VAL A 65 -4.63 -7.15 2.78
N LYS A 66 -4.93 -7.14 4.08
CA LYS A 66 -6.26 -6.78 4.60
C LYS A 66 -6.49 -5.27 4.58
N GLU A 67 -5.51 -4.49 5.00
CA GLU A 67 -5.58 -3.03 5.04
C GLU A 67 -5.67 -2.40 3.63
N VAL A 68 -5.07 -3.03 2.61
CA VAL A 68 -5.16 -2.52 1.23
C VAL A 68 -6.59 -2.55 0.69
N GLU A 69 -7.47 -3.44 1.19
CA GLU A 69 -8.88 -3.46 0.80
C GLU A 69 -9.63 -2.19 1.26
N LYS A 70 -9.14 -1.52 2.32
CA LYS A 70 -9.70 -0.23 2.75
C LYS A 70 -9.30 0.89 1.81
N LEU A 71 -8.05 0.87 1.33
CA LEU A 71 -7.58 1.77 0.27
C LEU A 71 -8.33 1.53 -1.06
N ALA A 72 -8.63 0.28 -1.37
CA ALA A 72 -9.44 -0.09 -2.54
C ALA A 72 -10.84 0.54 -2.48
N ARG A 73 -11.48 0.53 -1.30
CA ARG A 73 -12.77 1.23 -1.07
C ARG A 73 -12.67 2.75 -1.23
N ALA A 74 -11.51 3.35 -0.93
CA ALA A 74 -11.22 4.75 -1.20
C ALA A 74 -10.96 5.06 -2.70
N ARG A 75 -11.01 4.02 -3.57
CA ARG A 75 -10.81 4.10 -5.02
C ARG A 75 -9.49 4.77 -5.39
N VAL A 76 -8.42 4.43 -4.67
CA VAL A 76 -7.08 4.92 -5.02
C VAL A 76 -6.65 4.38 -6.38
N ASN A 77 -5.90 5.18 -7.13
CA ASN A 77 -5.35 4.81 -8.43
C ASN A 77 -4.08 3.97 -8.29
N PHE A 78 -3.25 4.28 -7.29
CA PHE A 78 -1.97 3.65 -7.04
C PHE A 78 -1.79 3.38 -5.55
N GLY A 79 -1.03 2.35 -5.21
CA GLY A 79 -0.68 1.99 -3.84
C GLY A 79 0.84 2.01 -3.63
N ALA A 80 1.28 2.47 -2.47
CA ALA A 80 2.66 2.36 -2.00
C ALA A 80 2.68 1.70 -0.62
N TYR A 81 3.67 0.83 -0.38
CA TYR A 81 3.84 0.15 0.90
C TYR A 81 5.14 0.59 1.57
N GLY A 82 5.03 1.33 2.67
CA GLY A 82 6.12 2.00 3.36
C GLY A 82 6.94 1.10 4.29
N PHE A 83 7.07 -0.19 3.98
CA PHE A 83 7.88 -1.14 4.74
C PHE A 83 8.88 -1.88 3.85
N THR A 84 9.99 -1.21 3.57
CA THR A 84 11.05 -1.68 2.67
C THR A 84 11.49 -3.12 2.99
N THR A 85 11.93 -3.41 4.22
CA THR A 85 12.38 -4.76 4.62
C THR A 85 11.29 -5.81 4.39
N ALA A 86 10.04 -5.51 4.75
CA ALA A 86 8.93 -6.44 4.60
C ALA A 86 8.65 -6.86 3.16
N THR A 87 9.06 -6.06 2.17
CA THR A 87 8.86 -6.39 0.75
C THR A 87 9.83 -7.43 0.20
N PHE A 88 11.04 -7.58 0.75
CA PHE A 88 12.07 -8.44 0.14
C PHE A 88 12.80 -9.38 1.10
N TYR A 89 12.48 -9.40 2.39
CA TYR A 89 13.19 -10.19 3.42
C TYR A 89 13.27 -11.71 3.14
N ARG A 90 12.37 -12.26 2.29
CA ARG A 90 12.38 -13.66 1.80
C ARG A 90 12.89 -13.80 0.33
N GLY A 91 13.53 -12.76 -0.19
CA GLY A 91 14.06 -12.71 -1.54
C GLY A 91 13.04 -12.31 -2.61
N ARG A 92 13.51 -12.33 -3.87
CA ARG A 92 12.79 -11.78 -5.03
C ARG A 92 11.45 -12.46 -5.32
N VAL A 93 11.40 -13.80 -5.28
CA VAL A 93 10.15 -14.55 -5.59
C VAL A 93 9.05 -14.18 -4.61
N PHE A 94 9.39 -14.04 -3.33
CA PHE A 94 8.46 -13.56 -2.32
C PHE A 94 7.98 -12.13 -2.62
N ALA A 95 8.89 -11.23 -2.98
CA ALA A 95 8.55 -9.84 -3.31
C ALA A 95 7.53 -9.77 -4.46
N GLU A 96 7.74 -10.56 -5.52
CA GLU A 96 6.83 -10.66 -6.67
C GLU A 96 5.44 -11.19 -6.24
N GLN A 97 5.39 -12.22 -5.40
CA GLN A 97 4.14 -12.78 -4.86
C GLN A 97 3.39 -11.78 -3.96
N LEU A 98 4.11 -11.06 -3.10
CA LEU A 98 3.51 -10.03 -2.24
C LEU A 98 2.93 -8.89 -3.08
N GLN A 99 3.66 -8.41 -4.08
CA GLN A 99 3.17 -7.39 -5.01
C GLN A 99 1.88 -7.85 -5.71
N GLN A 100 1.83 -9.10 -6.18
CA GLN A 100 0.63 -9.66 -6.81
C GLN A 100 -0.56 -9.70 -5.84
N ARG A 101 -0.36 -10.18 -4.60
CA ARG A 101 -1.40 -10.23 -3.56
C ARG A 101 -1.96 -8.84 -3.23
N LEU A 102 -1.08 -7.85 -3.03
CA LEU A 102 -1.47 -6.47 -2.75
C LEU A 102 -2.22 -5.84 -3.93
N THR A 103 -1.74 -6.07 -5.16
CA THR A 103 -2.38 -5.56 -6.39
C THR A 103 -3.77 -6.17 -6.56
N GLN A 104 -3.89 -7.48 -6.36
CA GLN A 104 -5.16 -8.17 -6.46
C GLN A 104 -6.17 -7.65 -5.44
N ALA A 105 -5.79 -7.54 -4.16
CA ALA A 105 -6.65 -6.99 -3.12
C ALA A 105 -7.03 -5.52 -3.38
N LEU A 106 -6.13 -4.73 -3.99
CA LEU A 106 -6.43 -3.35 -4.40
C LEU A 106 -7.47 -3.26 -5.53
N VAL A 107 -7.48 -4.24 -6.45
CA VAL A 107 -8.40 -4.27 -7.60
C VAL A 107 -9.74 -4.93 -7.26
N VAL A 108 -9.75 -5.96 -6.40
CA VAL A 108 -10.95 -6.79 -6.12
C VAL A 108 -12.10 -5.99 -5.51
N CYS A 109 -11.87 -4.86 -4.84
CA CYS A 109 -12.97 -4.01 -4.36
C CYS A 109 -13.49 -2.99 -5.39
N GLN A 110 -12.88 -2.88 -6.58
CA GLN A 110 -13.42 -2.12 -7.71
C GLN A 110 -14.32 -3.04 -8.54
N GLY A 111 -15.48 -3.41 -7.97
CA GLY A 111 -16.45 -4.29 -8.64
C GLY A 111 -16.79 -3.79 -10.06
N ASN A 112 -16.79 -4.72 -11.02
CA ASN A 112 -17.24 -4.60 -12.42
C ASN A 112 -17.63 -3.18 -12.88
N PHE A 113 -16.65 -2.39 -13.31
CA PHE A 113 -16.87 -1.33 -14.28
C PHE A 113 -16.01 -1.64 -15.50
N ALA A 114 -16.68 -1.87 -16.62
CA ALA A 114 -16.03 -2.05 -17.92
C ALA A 114 -15.24 -0.80 -18.28
N TRP A 115 -14.04 -1.00 -18.84
CA TRP A 115 -13.17 0.05 -19.38
C TRP A 115 -13.78 0.72 -20.60
#